data_AF-A0A7L9AS18-F1
#
_entry.id   AF-A0A7L9AS18-F1
#
_cell.length_a   1.000
_cell.length_b   1.000
_cell.length_c   1.000
_cell.angle_alpha   90.00
_cell.angle_beta   90.00
_cell.angle_gamma   90.00
#
_symmetry.space_group_name_H-M   'P 1'
#
loop_
_entity.id
_entity.type
_entity.pdbx_description
1 polymer ?
#
loop_
_entity_poly.entity_id
_entity_poly.type
_entity_poly.pdbx_seq_one_letter_code
_entity_poly.pdbx_strand_id
1 'polypeptide(L)'
;AAQLCQAPRLQAYREYLLSEPYLLAYLSLKECIADPDLAFIRGIIEPLIILRKNGSIDSTNSIILVDGLCEAEYHRPDHGYTIASFLIRHVPEMPTWLKVVATIRSRFIELTKQLPYTRLSLDESDNVNKDLLEYFNARVQTAPIIETNIKSSTGKSEGVHNSVMKFAQYVLHLSQGSFLFLKLILDLLERSHIVVKSTNYKVVPISLAQIFLLQFNLRFPTVQSFEKVTHILSVCLAALYPLTLVEIYYSVNALLVDTFLPWEEFCHRFESLSDFLIKRIDNTYMFFH
;
A
#
# COMPACT_ATOMS: atom_id res chain seq x y z
N ALA A 1 9.64 -13.21 -10.49
CA ALA A 1 9.14 -13.71 -11.79
C ALA A 1 7.75 -13.18 -12.14
N ALA A 2 6.70 -13.45 -11.35
CA ALA A 2 5.32 -13.07 -11.69
C ALA A 2 5.14 -11.58 -12.09
N GLN A 3 5.71 -10.65 -11.31
CA GLN A 3 5.69 -9.22 -11.62
C GLN A 3 6.42 -8.88 -12.94
N LEU A 4 7.57 -9.54 -13.19
CA LEU A 4 8.34 -9.33 -14.42
C LEU A 4 7.57 -9.81 -15.66
N CYS A 5 6.82 -10.92 -15.55
CA CYS A 5 5.98 -11.42 -16.65
C CYS A 5 4.81 -10.48 -17.00
N GLN A 6 4.41 -9.60 -16.08
CA GLN A 6 3.35 -8.62 -16.30
C GLN A 6 3.90 -7.32 -16.90
N ALA A 7 5.20 -7.06 -16.79
CA ALA A 7 5.81 -5.86 -17.33
C ALA A 7 5.83 -5.92 -18.88
N PRO A 8 5.19 -4.98 -19.60
CA PRO A 8 5.12 -5.02 -21.06
C PRO A 8 6.48 -5.08 -21.76
N ARG A 9 7.50 -4.45 -21.16
CA ARG A 9 8.88 -4.44 -21.66
C ARG A 9 9.65 -5.75 -21.47
N LEU A 10 9.09 -6.69 -20.71
CA LEU A 10 9.69 -8.00 -20.41
C LEU A 10 8.83 -9.14 -20.97
N GLN A 11 8.07 -8.88 -22.04
CA GLN A 11 7.29 -9.91 -22.73
C GLN A 11 8.17 -11.10 -23.18
N ALA A 12 9.37 -10.83 -23.70
CA ALA A 12 10.32 -11.87 -24.07
C ALA A 12 10.72 -12.78 -22.89
N TYR A 13 10.80 -12.24 -21.67
CA TYR A 13 11.06 -13.03 -20.47
C TYR A 13 9.88 -13.93 -20.13
N ARG A 14 8.64 -13.43 -20.24
CA ARG A 14 7.44 -14.25 -20.08
C ARG A 14 7.40 -15.39 -21.11
N GLU A 15 7.62 -15.08 -22.38
CA GLU A 15 7.60 -16.07 -23.46
C GLU A 15 8.66 -17.14 -23.25
N TYR A 16 9.87 -16.74 -22.86
CA TYR A 16 10.96 -17.67 -22.58
C TYR A 16 10.67 -18.59 -21.39
N LEU A 17 10.07 -18.05 -20.31
CA LEU A 17 9.63 -18.89 -19.19
C LEU A 17 8.55 -19.90 -19.62
N LEU A 18 7.61 -19.49 -20.46
CA LEU A 18 6.54 -20.37 -20.93
C LEU A 18 7.04 -21.44 -21.91
N SER A 19 8.10 -21.15 -22.67
CA SER A 19 8.69 -22.12 -23.59
C SER A 19 9.59 -23.15 -22.89
N GLU A 20 10.10 -22.84 -21.70
CA GLU A 20 11.07 -23.67 -20.97
C GLU A 20 10.52 -24.19 -19.63
N PRO A 21 9.97 -25.43 -19.59
CA PRO A 21 9.34 -25.98 -18.38
C PRO A 21 10.28 -26.07 -17.17
N TYR A 22 11.58 -26.26 -17.39
CA TYR A 22 12.56 -26.34 -16.31
C TYR A 22 12.74 -25.00 -15.58
N LEU A 23 12.58 -23.86 -16.28
CA LEU A 23 12.63 -22.54 -15.64
C LEU A 23 11.42 -22.32 -14.74
N LEU A 24 10.24 -22.78 -15.16
CA LEU A 24 9.03 -22.75 -14.33
C LEU A 24 9.17 -23.64 -13.09
N ALA A 25 9.89 -24.77 -13.20
CA ALA A 25 10.16 -25.63 -12.05
C ALA A 25 10.98 -24.91 -10.97
N TYR A 26 12.07 -24.22 -11.35
CA TYR A 26 12.87 -23.39 -10.43
C TYR A 26 12.06 -22.27 -9.77
N LEU A 27 11.05 -21.74 -10.46
CA LEU A 27 10.20 -20.65 -9.97
C LEU A 27 8.94 -21.16 -9.23
N SER A 28 8.80 -22.47 -9.05
CA SER A 28 7.69 -23.04 -8.29
C SER A 28 7.81 -22.64 -6.81
N LEU A 29 6.68 -22.52 -6.12
CA LEU A 29 6.66 -22.12 -4.70
C LEU A 29 7.55 -23.03 -3.84
N LYS A 30 7.52 -24.34 -4.12
CA LYS A 30 8.32 -25.33 -3.41
C LYS A 30 9.82 -25.05 -3.56
N GLU A 31 10.30 -24.85 -4.79
CA GLU A 31 11.72 -24.59 -5.05
C GLU A 31 12.15 -23.21 -4.53
N CYS A 32 11.31 -22.18 -4.66
CA CYS A 32 11.57 -20.86 -4.08
C CYS A 32 11.72 -20.89 -2.55
N ILE A 33 10.98 -21.76 -1.85
CA ILE A 33 11.11 -21.96 -0.40
C ILE A 33 12.35 -22.78 -0.06
N ALA A 34 12.63 -23.82 -0.84
CA ALA A 34 13.74 -24.73 -0.60
C ALA A 34 15.11 -24.07 -0.85
N ASP A 35 15.24 -23.36 -1.97
CA ASP A 35 16.47 -22.68 -2.38
C ASP A 35 16.15 -21.36 -3.12
N PRO A 36 15.90 -20.26 -2.37
CA PRO A 36 15.59 -18.96 -2.96
C PRO A 36 16.75 -18.39 -3.77
N ASP A 37 17.99 -18.74 -3.44
CA ASP A 37 19.20 -18.32 -4.16
C ASP A 37 19.19 -18.91 -5.58
N LEU A 38 19.06 -20.22 -5.69
CA LEU A 38 19.07 -20.92 -6.97
C LEU A 38 17.87 -20.52 -7.83
N ALA A 39 16.68 -20.42 -7.23
CA ALA A 39 15.46 -19.97 -7.91
C ALA A 39 15.62 -18.57 -8.51
N PHE A 40 16.30 -17.66 -7.79
CA PHE A 40 16.56 -16.31 -8.28
C PHE A 40 17.58 -16.27 -9.41
N ILE A 41 18.71 -16.95 -9.26
CA ILE A 41 19.76 -16.94 -10.27
C ILE A 41 19.27 -17.64 -11.56
N ARG A 42 18.77 -18.86 -11.45
CA ARG A 42 18.34 -19.67 -12.62
C ARG A 42 17.02 -19.22 -13.20
N GLY A 43 16.07 -18.82 -12.36
CA GLY A 43 14.73 -18.45 -12.80
C GLY A 43 14.58 -16.98 -13.20
N ILE A 44 15.46 -16.08 -12.74
CA ILE A 44 15.34 -14.63 -12.99
C ILE A 44 16.60 -14.07 -13.65
N ILE A 45 17.75 -14.12 -12.98
CA ILE A 45 18.95 -13.40 -13.43
C ILE A 45 19.49 -13.93 -14.76
N GLU A 46 19.75 -15.23 -14.85
CA GLU A 46 20.30 -15.85 -16.07
C GLU A 46 19.39 -15.65 -17.29
N PRO A 47 18.07 -15.92 -17.22
CA PRO A 47 17.14 -15.61 -18.32
C PRO A 47 17.20 -14.16 -18.78
N LEU A 48 17.21 -13.20 -17.85
CA LEU A 48 17.25 -11.78 -18.18
C LEU A 48 18.57 -11.39 -18.87
N ILE A 49 19.70 -11.98 -18.45
CA ILE A 49 21.01 -11.76 -19.10
C ILE A 49 21.01 -12.32 -20.53
N ILE A 50 20.50 -13.55 -20.73
CA ILE A 50 20.43 -14.20 -22.04
C ILE A 50 19.59 -13.36 -23.00
N LEU A 51 18.39 -12.98 -22.57
CA LEU A 51 17.44 -12.19 -23.37
C LEU A 51 17.92 -10.76 -23.62
N ARG A 52 18.75 -10.21 -22.75
CA ARG A 52 19.40 -8.92 -23.00
C ARG A 52 20.52 -9.06 -24.04
N LYS A 53 21.32 -10.13 -23.95
CA LYS A 53 22.46 -10.39 -24.84
C LYS A 53 22.03 -10.69 -26.27
N ASN A 54 20.90 -11.38 -26.46
CA ASN A 54 20.37 -11.71 -27.78
C ASN A 54 19.48 -10.59 -28.39
N GLY A 55 19.31 -9.47 -27.69
CA GLY A 55 18.50 -8.33 -28.15
C GLY A 55 16.99 -8.49 -28.02
N SER A 56 16.50 -9.52 -27.32
CA SER A 56 15.05 -9.72 -27.08
C SER A 56 14.47 -8.76 -26.03
N ILE A 57 15.30 -8.21 -25.14
CA ILE A 57 14.93 -7.13 -24.21
C ILE A 57 15.60 -5.84 -24.67
N ASP A 58 14.81 -4.76 -24.77
CA ASP A 58 15.31 -3.42 -25.11
C ASP A 58 16.49 -3.01 -24.23
N SER A 59 17.41 -2.23 -24.79
CA SER A 59 18.64 -1.70 -24.18
C SER A 59 18.43 -0.64 -23.08
N THR A 60 17.20 -0.23 -22.79
CA THR A 60 16.93 0.74 -21.73
C THR A 60 17.08 0.15 -20.33
N ASN A 61 17.26 1.02 -19.33
CA ASN A 61 17.26 0.59 -17.93
C ASN A 61 15.85 0.23 -17.49
N SER A 62 15.75 -0.77 -16.61
CA SER A 62 14.51 -1.15 -15.94
C SER A 62 14.64 -0.94 -14.44
N ILE A 63 13.53 -0.65 -13.76
CA ILE A 63 13.50 -0.42 -12.32
C ILE A 63 12.60 -1.46 -11.67
N ILE A 64 13.11 -2.11 -10.63
CA ILE A 64 12.32 -2.84 -9.64
C ILE A 64 12.06 -1.87 -8.49
N LEU A 65 10.79 -1.55 -8.27
CA LEU A 65 10.35 -0.80 -7.09
C LEU A 65 10.02 -1.79 -5.97
N VAL A 66 10.69 -1.64 -4.83
CA VAL A 66 10.39 -2.40 -3.61
C VAL A 66 9.91 -1.42 -2.55
N ASP A 67 8.59 -1.33 -2.38
CA ASP A 67 8.01 -0.46 -1.37
C ASP A 67 8.01 -1.13 0.02
N GLY A 68 8.63 -0.48 0.99
CA GLY A 68 8.61 -0.90 2.39
C GLY A 68 9.49 -2.11 2.70
N LEU A 69 10.81 -2.03 2.51
CA LEU A 69 11.76 -3.12 2.85
C LEU A 69 11.63 -3.63 4.29
N CYS A 70 11.23 -2.75 5.21
CA CYS A 70 11.06 -3.09 6.62
C CYS A 70 9.80 -3.90 6.92
N GLU A 71 8.79 -3.92 6.05
CA GLU A 71 7.53 -4.62 6.32
C GLU A 71 7.76 -6.15 6.38
N ALA A 72 8.70 -6.67 5.58
CA ALA A 72 9.10 -8.08 5.64
C ALA A 72 9.80 -8.46 6.94
N GLU A 73 10.30 -7.50 7.72
CA GLU A 73 11.02 -7.79 8.97
C GLU A 73 10.07 -8.25 10.08
N TYR A 74 8.79 -7.84 10.06
CA TYR A 74 7.79 -8.30 11.03
C TYR A 74 7.47 -9.80 10.91
N HIS A 75 7.71 -10.38 9.73
CA HIS A 75 7.51 -11.80 9.44
C HIS A 75 8.84 -12.51 9.17
N ARG A 76 9.92 -12.01 9.76
CA ARG A 76 11.25 -12.61 9.60
C ARG A 76 11.19 -14.10 9.96
N PRO A 77 11.58 -14.99 9.04
CA PRO A 77 11.61 -16.41 9.34
C PRO A 77 12.79 -16.74 10.25
N ASP A 78 12.66 -17.81 11.04
CA ASP A 78 13.78 -18.34 11.84
C ASP A 78 14.96 -18.74 10.96
N HIS A 79 14.68 -19.15 9.72
CA HIS A 79 15.65 -19.55 8.71
C HIS A 79 15.29 -18.94 7.35
N GLY A 80 16.28 -18.37 6.66
CA GLY A 80 16.12 -17.76 5.35
C GLY A 80 16.27 -16.23 5.38
N TYR A 81 15.89 -15.58 4.28
CA TYR A 81 16.09 -14.16 4.08
C TYR A 81 14.82 -13.35 4.32
N THR A 82 14.96 -12.17 4.91
CA THR A 82 14.03 -11.06 4.67
C THR A 82 14.34 -10.42 3.32
N ILE A 83 13.43 -9.63 2.75
CA ILE A 83 13.65 -8.97 1.44
C ILE A 83 14.94 -8.14 1.45
N ALA A 84 15.23 -7.42 2.53
CA ALA A 84 16.45 -6.63 2.66
C ALA A 84 17.71 -7.51 2.61
N SER A 85 17.77 -8.57 3.43
CA SER A 85 18.92 -9.49 3.46
C SER A 85 19.10 -10.26 2.14
N PHE A 86 17.99 -10.60 1.47
CA PHE A 86 17.98 -11.24 0.16
C PHE A 86 18.61 -10.33 -0.89
N LEU A 87 18.18 -9.05 -0.92
CA LEU A 87 18.75 -8.07 -1.82
C LEU A 87 20.24 -7.86 -1.56
N ILE A 88 20.66 -7.71 -0.29
CA ILE A 88 22.09 -7.56 0.08
C ILE A 88 22.93 -8.67 -0.53
N ARG A 89 22.44 -9.91 -0.41
CA ARG A 89 23.13 -11.09 -0.94
C ARG A 89 23.22 -11.10 -2.46
N HIS A 90 22.16 -10.65 -3.15
CA HIS A 90 22.02 -10.81 -4.60
C HIS A 90 22.33 -9.56 -5.45
N VAL A 91 22.67 -8.42 -4.82
CA VAL A 91 23.09 -7.22 -5.56
C VAL A 91 24.26 -7.50 -6.52
N PRO A 92 25.31 -8.28 -6.16
CA PRO A 92 26.44 -8.52 -7.05
C PRO A 92 26.06 -9.23 -8.36
N GLU A 93 25.04 -10.08 -8.36
CA GLU A 93 24.56 -10.82 -9.53
C GLU A 93 23.55 -10.04 -10.37
N MET A 94 23.02 -8.92 -9.86
CA MET A 94 22.03 -8.12 -10.58
C MET A 94 22.64 -7.48 -11.84
N PRO A 95 21.99 -7.61 -13.02
CA PRO A 95 22.43 -6.93 -14.23
C PRO A 95 22.48 -5.41 -14.02
N THR A 96 23.53 -4.76 -14.53
CA THR A 96 23.75 -3.32 -14.31
C THR A 96 22.63 -2.42 -14.86
N TRP A 97 21.83 -2.90 -15.81
CA TRP A 97 20.68 -2.20 -16.38
C TRP A 97 19.39 -2.35 -15.54
N LEU A 98 19.34 -3.33 -14.63
CA LEU A 98 18.22 -3.59 -13.74
C LEU A 98 18.48 -2.92 -12.40
N LYS A 99 17.85 -1.76 -12.18
CA LYS A 99 18.02 -0.96 -10.97
C LYS A 99 16.98 -1.33 -9.94
N VAL A 100 17.34 -1.24 -8.66
CA VAL A 100 16.40 -1.38 -7.55
C VAL A 100 16.22 -0.01 -6.92
N VAL A 101 14.96 0.42 -6.83
CA VAL A 101 14.56 1.56 -6.00
C VAL A 101 13.75 0.98 -4.87
N ALA A 102 14.15 1.26 -3.63
CA ALA A 102 13.50 0.69 -2.47
C ALA A 102 13.24 1.77 -1.42
N THR A 103 12.12 1.66 -0.72
CA THR A 103 11.75 2.55 0.38
C THR A 103 11.89 1.80 1.71
N ILE A 104 12.26 2.53 2.76
CA ILE A 104 12.34 2.00 4.12
C ILE A 104 11.99 3.11 5.11
N ARG A 105 11.31 2.77 6.21
CA ARG A 105 11.07 3.75 7.28
C ARG A 105 12.38 4.02 8.01
N SER A 106 12.64 5.27 8.37
CA SER A 106 13.91 5.72 8.95
C SER A 106 14.33 4.95 10.19
N ARG A 107 13.37 4.56 11.05
CA ARG A 107 13.62 3.72 12.24
C ARG A 107 14.21 2.32 11.94
N PHE A 108 14.14 1.86 10.69
CA PHE A 108 14.63 0.55 10.26
C PHE A 108 15.82 0.65 9.27
N ILE A 109 16.39 1.85 9.06
CA ILE A 109 17.49 2.06 8.12
C ILE A 109 18.73 1.19 8.40
N GLU A 110 18.87 0.75 9.64
CA GLU A 110 19.91 -0.19 10.08
C GLU A 110 19.88 -1.51 9.30
N LEU A 111 18.70 -1.99 8.92
CA LEU A 111 18.50 -3.24 8.17
C LEU A 111 19.13 -3.19 6.77
N THR A 112 19.28 -2.00 6.20
CA THR A 112 19.80 -1.80 4.84
C THR A 112 21.24 -1.31 4.83
N LYS A 113 21.94 -1.38 5.96
CA LYS A 113 23.31 -0.84 6.09
C LYS A 113 24.30 -1.38 5.07
N GLN A 114 24.16 -2.65 4.69
CA GLN A 114 25.04 -3.34 3.76
C GLN A 114 24.63 -3.18 2.29
N LEU A 115 23.48 -2.58 1.99
CA LEU A 115 23.09 -2.31 0.61
C LEU A 115 23.97 -1.20 0.02
N PRO A 116 24.62 -1.43 -1.14
CA PRO A 116 25.48 -0.44 -1.79
C PRO A 116 24.66 0.57 -2.61
N TYR A 117 23.53 1.03 -2.07
CA TYR A 117 22.60 1.94 -2.76
C TYR A 117 22.76 3.37 -2.26
N THR A 118 22.54 4.32 -3.17
CA THR A 118 22.42 5.74 -2.82
C THR A 118 21.23 5.92 -1.89
N ARG A 119 21.44 6.62 -0.76
CA ARG A 119 20.39 6.89 0.22
C ARG A 119 19.87 8.30 0.03
N LEU A 120 18.55 8.41 -0.07
CA LEU A 120 17.83 9.67 -0.09
C LEU A 120 16.92 9.68 1.14
N SER A 121 17.12 10.64 2.04
CA SER A 121 16.23 10.85 3.19
C SER A 121 15.14 11.85 2.80
N LEU A 122 13.89 11.51 3.09
CA LEU A 122 12.77 12.45 2.96
C LEU A 122 12.48 13.22 4.27
N ASP A 123 13.18 12.88 5.36
CA ASP A 123 12.97 13.50 6.68
C ASP A 123 13.65 14.88 6.80
N GLU A 124 14.64 15.18 5.95
CA GLU A 124 15.52 16.35 6.07
C GLU A 124 15.05 17.57 5.24
N SER A 125 13.76 17.67 4.90
CA SER A 125 13.26 18.79 4.10
C SER A 125 12.94 20.02 4.96
N ASP A 126 13.67 21.12 4.75
CA ASP A 126 13.43 22.40 5.42
C ASP A 126 12.10 23.06 5.01
N ASN A 127 11.50 22.62 3.90
CA ASN A 127 10.32 23.25 3.31
C ASN A 127 9.00 22.53 3.61
N VAL A 128 8.98 21.42 4.37
CA VAL A 128 7.77 20.60 4.54
C VAL A 128 6.57 21.43 5.03
N ASN A 129 6.76 22.30 6.01
CA ASN A 129 5.66 23.14 6.53
C ASN A 129 5.13 24.14 5.48
N LYS A 130 6.02 24.68 4.65
CA LYS A 130 5.67 25.57 3.54
C LYS A 130 4.90 24.80 2.47
N ASP A 131 5.41 23.65 2.06
CA ASP A 131 4.81 22.81 1.03
C ASP A 131 3.44 22.26 1.47
N LEU A 132 3.27 21.92 2.76
CA LEU A 132 1.97 21.56 3.34
C LEU A 132 0.98 22.71 3.30
N LEU A 133 1.43 23.94 3.58
CA LEU A 133 0.58 25.13 3.52
C LEU A 133 0.17 25.44 2.07
N GLU A 134 1.10 25.33 1.12
CA GLU A 134 0.82 25.48 -0.30
C GLU A 134 -0.17 24.42 -0.78
N TYR A 135 0.02 23.16 -0.38
CA TYR A 135 -0.92 22.07 -0.68
C TYR A 135 -2.31 22.32 -0.09
N PHE A 136 -2.41 22.74 1.17
CA PHE A 136 -3.67 23.11 1.80
C PHE A 136 -4.39 24.20 0.99
N ASN A 137 -3.68 25.28 0.67
CA ASN A 137 -4.24 26.41 -0.08
C ASN A 137 -4.69 25.99 -1.48
N ALA A 138 -3.89 25.19 -2.19
CA ALA A 138 -4.25 24.66 -3.50
C ALA A 138 -5.53 23.79 -3.45
N ARG A 139 -5.68 22.96 -2.40
CA ARG A 139 -6.88 22.13 -2.21
C ARG A 139 -8.12 22.96 -1.91
N VAL A 140 -8.01 23.96 -1.04
CA VAL A 140 -9.11 24.89 -0.74
C VAL A 140 -9.54 25.67 -2.00
N GLN A 141 -8.58 26.12 -2.81
CA GLN A 141 -8.87 26.81 -4.09
C GLN A 141 -9.55 25.88 -5.10
N THR A 142 -9.10 24.63 -5.19
CA THR A 142 -9.66 23.63 -6.12
C THR A 142 -11.07 23.19 -5.70
N ALA A 143 -11.31 23.07 -4.38
CA ALA A 143 -12.56 22.58 -3.81
C ALA A 143 -13.13 23.55 -2.76
N PRO A 144 -13.92 24.57 -3.18
CA PRO A 144 -14.45 25.59 -2.27
C PRO A 144 -15.33 25.06 -1.13
N ILE A 145 -15.89 23.85 -1.29
CA ILE A 145 -16.66 23.15 -0.24
C ILE A 145 -15.82 22.90 1.02
N ILE A 146 -14.50 22.73 0.89
CA ILE A 146 -13.58 22.60 2.03
C ILE A 146 -13.64 23.87 2.88
N GLU A 147 -13.58 25.04 2.24
CA GLU A 147 -13.68 26.33 2.92
C GLU A 147 -15.04 26.46 3.64
N THR A 148 -16.13 26.09 2.96
CA THR A 148 -17.49 26.08 3.53
C THR A 148 -17.61 25.20 4.77
N ASN A 149 -17.00 24.02 4.75
CA ASN A 149 -17.02 23.10 5.88
C ASN A 149 -16.09 23.53 7.02
N ILE A 150 -15.18 24.49 6.80
CA ILE A 150 -14.41 25.16 7.86
C ILE A 150 -15.20 26.34 8.47
N LYS A 151 -16.01 27.04 7.66
CA LYS A 151 -16.70 28.30 8.00
C LYS A 151 -17.89 28.20 8.96
N SER A 152 -18.33 27.00 9.36
CA SER A 152 -19.71 26.73 9.82
C SER A 152 -20.14 27.32 11.19
N SER A 153 -19.46 28.31 11.82
CA SER A 153 -19.97 28.86 13.10
C SER A 153 -19.52 30.23 13.62
N THR A 154 -18.56 30.93 13.01
CA THR A 154 -18.13 32.21 13.61
C THR A 154 -19.08 33.32 13.19
N GLY A 155 -19.96 33.71 14.12
CA GLY A 155 -20.86 34.85 13.95
C GLY A 155 -20.11 36.12 13.56
N LYS A 156 -20.54 36.73 12.46
CA LYS A 156 -20.46 38.15 12.01
C LYS A 156 -19.21 39.03 12.28
N SER A 157 -18.16 38.62 13.01
CA SER A 157 -17.10 39.53 13.47
C SER A 157 -15.66 39.11 13.17
N GLU A 158 -15.38 37.85 12.78
CA GLU A 158 -14.05 37.46 12.28
C GLU A 158 -14.08 37.30 10.76
N GLY A 159 -13.17 38.00 10.06
CA GLY A 159 -13.05 37.90 8.61
C GLY A 159 -12.78 36.46 8.16
N VAL A 160 -13.47 36.04 7.10
CA VAL A 160 -13.46 34.68 6.55
C VAL A 160 -12.05 34.08 6.41
N HIS A 161 -11.12 34.85 5.85
CA HIS A 161 -9.73 34.45 5.67
C HIS A 161 -9.01 34.10 6.98
N ASN A 162 -9.37 34.72 8.10
CA ASN A 162 -8.74 34.48 9.39
C ASN A 162 -9.13 33.09 9.94
N SER A 163 -10.38 32.67 9.77
CA SER A 163 -10.86 31.35 10.25
C SER A 163 -10.18 30.18 9.53
N VAL A 164 -10.05 30.27 8.20
CA VAL A 164 -9.42 29.25 7.37
C VAL A 164 -7.92 29.16 7.67
N MET A 165 -7.25 30.29 7.86
CA MET A 165 -5.82 30.32 8.21
C MET A 165 -5.55 29.77 9.62
N LYS A 166 -6.40 30.10 10.61
CA LYS A 166 -6.33 29.49 11.96
C LYS A 166 -6.50 27.97 11.89
N PHE A 167 -7.42 27.48 11.07
CA PHE A 167 -7.62 26.05 10.87
C PHE A 167 -6.42 25.41 10.16
N ALA A 168 -5.87 26.05 9.14
CA ALA A 168 -4.66 25.58 8.44
C ALA A 168 -3.50 25.42 9.43
N GLN A 169 -3.22 26.41 10.26
CA GLN A 169 -2.18 26.34 11.30
C GLN A 169 -2.39 25.16 12.26
N TYR A 170 -3.64 24.94 12.70
CA TYR A 170 -3.99 23.83 13.57
C TYR A 170 -3.72 22.45 12.93
N VAL A 171 -4.23 22.22 11.71
CA VAL A 171 -4.07 20.92 11.03
C VAL A 171 -2.63 20.69 10.60
N LEU A 172 -1.91 21.72 10.17
CA LEU A 172 -0.48 21.61 9.86
C LEU A 172 0.33 21.22 11.10
N HIS A 173 0.03 21.82 12.26
CA HIS A 173 0.66 21.42 13.52
C HIS A 173 0.36 19.95 13.86
N LEU A 174 -0.87 19.47 13.67
CA LEU A 174 -1.21 18.05 13.88
C LEU A 174 -0.56 17.12 12.87
N SER A 175 -0.34 17.58 11.64
CA SER A 175 0.21 16.74 10.57
C SER A 175 1.63 16.26 10.85
N GLN A 176 2.41 17.01 11.64
CA GLN A 176 3.81 16.70 11.94
C GLN A 176 4.63 16.37 10.68
N GLY A 177 4.37 17.11 9.58
CA GLY A 177 5.02 16.88 8.28
C GLY A 177 4.31 15.87 7.36
N SER A 178 3.25 15.20 7.81
CA SER A 178 2.55 14.17 7.03
C SER A 178 1.56 14.76 6.01
N PHE A 179 1.94 14.73 4.74
CA PHE A 179 1.03 15.03 3.62
C PHE A 179 -0.18 14.10 3.58
N LEU A 180 0.00 12.83 3.94
CA LEU A 180 -1.10 11.86 3.98
C LEU A 180 -2.15 12.28 5.02
N PHE A 181 -1.72 12.65 6.23
CA PHE A 181 -2.65 13.14 7.26
C PHE A 181 -3.44 14.36 6.76
N LEU A 182 -2.74 15.37 6.23
CA LEU A 182 -3.36 16.59 5.71
C LEU A 182 -4.33 16.29 4.57
N LYS A 183 -3.92 15.47 3.59
CA LYS A 183 -4.77 15.01 2.49
C LYS A 183 -6.05 14.39 3.01
N LEU A 184 -5.96 13.43 3.93
CA LEU A 184 -7.14 12.70 4.41
C LEU A 184 -8.10 13.60 5.19
N ILE A 185 -7.59 14.56 5.99
CA ILE A 185 -8.44 15.57 6.63
C ILE A 185 -9.16 16.42 5.59
N LEU A 186 -8.47 16.86 4.55
CA LEU A 186 -9.05 17.65 3.47
C LEU A 186 -10.08 16.85 2.66
N ASP A 187 -9.85 15.56 2.42
CA ASP A 187 -10.79 14.68 1.74
C ASP A 187 -12.07 14.47 2.58
N LEU A 188 -11.95 14.38 3.91
CA LEU A 188 -13.10 14.34 4.83
C LEU A 188 -13.91 15.65 4.80
N LEU A 189 -13.23 16.80 4.73
CA LEU A 189 -13.89 18.10 4.57
C LEU A 189 -14.55 18.20 3.21
N GLU A 190 -13.89 17.81 2.13
CA GLU A 190 -14.42 17.88 0.77
C GLU A 190 -15.70 17.05 0.62
N ARG A 191 -15.73 15.86 1.23
CA ARG A 191 -16.90 14.96 1.26
C ARG A 191 -17.95 15.34 2.31
N SER A 192 -17.73 16.42 3.07
CA SER A 192 -18.61 16.87 4.15
C SER A 192 -18.83 15.82 5.25
N HIS A 193 -17.88 14.90 5.42
CA HIS A 193 -17.88 13.92 6.51
C HIS A 193 -17.50 14.56 7.86
N ILE A 194 -16.76 15.67 7.82
CA ILE A 194 -16.50 16.54 8.97
C ILE A 194 -16.87 17.98 8.61
N VAL A 195 -17.47 18.68 9.57
CA VAL A 195 -17.81 20.11 9.46
C VAL A 195 -17.36 20.79 10.73
N VAL A 196 -16.46 21.78 10.60
CA VAL A 196 -15.86 22.50 11.71
C VAL A 196 -16.81 23.62 12.15
N LYS A 197 -17.55 23.36 13.21
CA LYS A 197 -18.56 24.28 13.79
C LYS A 197 -18.10 24.98 15.06
N SER A 198 -16.83 24.87 15.45
CA SER A 198 -16.32 25.61 16.61
C SER A 198 -14.80 25.70 16.55
N THR A 199 -14.25 26.67 17.26
CA THR A 199 -12.81 26.93 17.33
C THR A 199 -12.05 25.93 18.20
N ASN A 200 -12.72 24.99 18.86
CA ASN A 200 -12.07 23.94 19.65
C ASN A 200 -11.70 22.69 18.83
N TYR A 201 -12.11 22.64 17.55
CA TYR A 201 -11.78 21.59 16.58
C TYR A 201 -11.99 20.15 17.07
N LYS A 202 -12.89 19.90 18.03
CA LYS A 202 -13.14 18.57 18.61
C LYS A 202 -13.58 17.51 17.60
N VAL A 203 -14.19 17.93 16.49
CA VAL A 203 -14.67 17.05 15.41
C VAL A 203 -13.53 16.61 14.48
N VAL A 204 -12.35 17.22 14.57
CA VAL A 204 -11.22 16.96 13.68
C VAL A 204 -10.39 15.83 14.27
N PRO A 205 -10.18 14.73 13.55
CA PRO A 205 -9.28 13.67 13.98
C PRO A 205 -7.87 14.20 14.24
N ILE A 206 -7.24 13.77 15.34
CA ILE A 206 -5.89 14.21 15.73
C ILE A 206 -4.78 13.22 15.36
N SER A 207 -5.11 12.09 14.75
CA SER A 207 -4.14 11.09 14.27
C SER A 207 -4.68 10.32 13.07
N LEU A 208 -3.79 9.69 12.30
CA LEU A 208 -4.17 8.79 11.20
C LEU A 208 -5.09 7.65 11.68
N ALA A 209 -4.86 7.10 12.87
CA ALA A 209 -5.71 6.06 13.44
C ALA A 209 -7.16 6.53 13.63
N GLN A 210 -7.36 7.77 14.10
CA GLN A 210 -8.70 8.34 14.23
C GLN A 210 -9.36 8.64 12.88
N ILE A 211 -8.57 9.06 11.87
CA ILE A 211 -9.06 9.25 10.50
C ILE A 211 -9.56 7.92 9.94
N PHE A 212 -8.75 6.87 10.02
CA PHE A 212 -9.12 5.54 9.52
C PHE A 212 -10.32 4.97 10.28
N LEU A 213 -10.38 5.14 11.60
CA LEU A 213 -11.55 4.75 12.40
C LEU A 213 -12.81 5.48 11.95
N LEU A 214 -12.73 6.80 11.70
CA LEU A 214 -13.86 7.56 11.20
C LEU A 214 -14.31 7.06 9.82
N GLN A 215 -13.38 6.85 8.89
CA GLN A 215 -13.69 6.29 7.57
C GLN A 215 -14.34 4.90 7.68
N PHE A 216 -13.85 4.07 8.59
CA PHE A 216 -14.40 2.75 8.84
C PHE A 216 -15.82 2.82 9.44
N ASN A 217 -16.06 3.72 10.39
CA ASN A 217 -17.39 3.98 10.96
C ASN A 217 -18.37 4.56 9.93
N LEU A 218 -17.89 5.37 8.98
CA LEU A 218 -18.71 5.88 7.89
C LEU A 218 -19.11 4.76 6.91
N ARG A 219 -18.22 3.78 6.70
CA ARG A 219 -18.53 2.59 5.89
C ARG A 219 -19.43 1.60 6.63
N PHE A 220 -19.24 1.43 7.93
CA PHE A 220 -20.02 0.54 8.79
C PHE A 220 -20.66 1.33 9.93
N PRO A 221 -21.81 2.00 9.70
CA PRO A 221 -22.40 2.92 10.69
C PRO A 221 -22.97 2.22 11.93
N THR A 222 -23.18 0.91 11.88
CA THR A 222 -23.74 0.13 12.99
C THR A 222 -22.87 -1.10 13.27
N VAL A 223 -22.89 -1.56 14.51
CA VAL A 223 -22.20 -2.80 14.91
C VAL A 223 -22.64 -3.98 14.03
N GLN A 224 -23.95 -4.06 13.75
CA GLN A 224 -24.53 -5.11 12.91
C GLN A 224 -24.03 -5.06 11.45
N SER A 225 -23.74 -3.88 10.89
CA SER A 225 -23.21 -3.80 9.52
C SER A 225 -21.76 -4.27 9.46
N PHE A 226 -20.97 -3.99 10.49
CA PHE A 226 -19.61 -4.50 10.62
C PHE A 226 -19.57 -6.01 10.87
N GLU A 227 -20.39 -6.53 11.79
CA GLU A 227 -20.46 -7.96 12.12
C GLU A 227 -20.72 -8.84 10.89
N LYS A 228 -21.48 -8.34 9.91
CA LYS A 228 -21.74 -9.05 8.64
C LYS A 228 -20.48 -9.34 7.84
N VAL A 229 -19.46 -8.48 7.91
CA VAL A 229 -18.23 -8.57 7.13
C VAL A 229 -17.00 -8.97 7.95
N THR A 230 -17.11 -8.95 9.29
CA THR A 230 -16.01 -9.28 10.21
C THR A 230 -15.30 -10.57 9.84
N HIS A 231 -16.01 -11.68 9.63
CA HIS A 231 -15.36 -12.96 9.33
C HIS A 231 -14.58 -12.94 8.02
N ILE A 232 -15.08 -12.23 7.00
CA ILE A 232 -14.37 -12.05 5.72
C ILE A 232 -13.07 -11.28 5.96
N LEU A 233 -13.14 -10.17 6.69
CA LEU A 233 -11.97 -9.36 7.03
C LEU A 233 -10.97 -10.17 7.86
N SER A 234 -11.42 -10.92 8.86
CA SER A 234 -10.56 -11.76 9.71
C SER A 234 -9.82 -12.83 8.89
N VAL A 235 -10.51 -13.53 7.99
CA VAL A 235 -9.88 -14.52 7.09
C VAL A 235 -8.83 -13.85 6.21
N CYS A 236 -9.17 -12.73 5.56
CA CYS A 236 -8.24 -12.03 4.68
C CYS A 236 -7.03 -11.45 5.43
N LEU A 237 -7.20 -10.97 6.66
CA LEU A 237 -6.12 -10.42 7.48
C LEU A 237 -5.22 -11.51 8.09
N ALA A 238 -5.78 -12.68 8.38
CA ALA A 238 -5.02 -13.81 8.94
C ALA A 238 -4.27 -14.61 7.84
N ALA A 239 -4.67 -14.47 6.58
CA ALA A 239 -4.04 -15.18 5.47
C ALA A 239 -2.62 -14.68 5.22
N LEU A 240 -1.66 -15.61 5.13
CA LEU A 240 -0.25 -15.32 4.80
C LEU A 240 -0.03 -15.04 3.31
N TYR A 241 -1.01 -15.38 2.47
CA TYR A 241 -1.00 -15.17 1.04
C TYR A 241 -2.38 -14.69 0.56
N PRO A 242 -2.42 -13.89 -0.53
CA PRO A 242 -3.68 -13.49 -1.14
C PRO A 242 -4.53 -14.71 -1.52
N LEU A 243 -5.82 -14.68 -1.16
CA LEU A 243 -6.76 -15.77 -1.40
C LEU A 243 -7.69 -15.45 -2.58
N THR A 244 -8.11 -16.47 -3.31
CA THR A 244 -9.21 -16.38 -4.28
C THR A 244 -10.55 -16.21 -3.57
N LEU A 245 -11.56 -15.69 -4.28
CA LEU A 245 -12.90 -15.51 -3.71
C LEU A 245 -13.49 -16.80 -3.11
N VAL A 246 -13.21 -17.94 -3.78
CA VAL A 246 -13.69 -19.26 -3.37
C VAL A 246 -12.97 -19.76 -2.12
N GLU A 247 -11.65 -19.56 -2.02
CA GLU A 247 -10.88 -19.90 -0.81
C GLU A 247 -11.34 -19.07 0.38
N ILE A 248 -11.64 -17.78 0.19
CA ILE A 248 -12.19 -16.91 1.24
C ILE A 248 -13.54 -17.46 1.71
N TYR A 249 -14.45 -17.79 0.79
CA TYR A 249 -15.76 -18.35 1.12
C TYR A 249 -15.69 -19.63 1.96
N TYR A 250 -14.89 -20.60 1.53
CA TYR A 250 -14.74 -21.86 2.26
C TYR A 250 -14.05 -21.65 3.62
N SER A 251 -13.07 -20.74 3.69
CA SER A 251 -12.41 -20.40 4.95
C SER A 251 -13.36 -19.75 5.95
N VAL A 252 -14.24 -18.86 5.48
CA VAL A 252 -15.29 -18.25 6.33
C VAL A 252 -16.27 -19.32 6.82
N ASN A 253 -16.73 -20.20 5.94
CA ASN A 253 -17.68 -21.26 6.32
C ASN A 253 -17.06 -22.34 7.22
N ALA A 254 -15.75 -22.56 7.16
CA ALA A 254 -15.06 -23.47 8.08
C ALA A 254 -15.07 -22.97 9.54
N LEU A 255 -15.39 -21.68 9.77
CA LEU A 255 -15.59 -21.11 11.11
C LEU A 255 -17.01 -21.31 11.65
N LEU A 256 -17.93 -21.83 10.82
CA LEU A 256 -19.35 -22.00 11.15
C LEU A 256 -19.66 -23.49 11.36
N VAL A 257 -20.47 -23.80 12.37
CA VAL A 257 -20.78 -25.20 12.74
C VAL A 257 -22.14 -25.62 12.17
N ASP A 258 -23.20 -24.90 12.50
CA ASP A 258 -24.58 -25.31 12.18
C ASP A 258 -25.21 -24.52 11.03
N THR A 259 -24.83 -23.24 10.88
CA THR A 259 -25.43 -22.32 9.92
C THR A 259 -24.37 -21.78 8.99
N PHE A 260 -24.27 -22.36 7.79
CA PHE A 260 -23.35 -21.90 6.77
C PHE A 260 -23.86 -20.62 6.08
N LEU A 261 -22.93 -19.76 5.68
CA LEU A 261 -23.21 -18.57 4.88
C LEU A 261 -23.49 -19.00 3.42
N PRO A 262 -24.68 -18.70 2.87
CA PRO A 262 -24.97 -18.98 1.46
C PRO A 262 -24.05 -18.20 0.53
N TRP A 263 -23.73 -18.78 -0.63
CA TRP A 263 -22.81 -18.16 -1.60
C TRP A 263 -23.27 -16.76 -2.07
N GLU A 264 -24.55 -16.60 -2.38
CA GLU A 264 -25.11 -15.31 -2.84
C GLU A 264 -24.98 -14.23 -1.77
N GLU A 265 -25.27 -14.59 -0.51
CA GLU A 265 -25.14 -13.67 0.61
C GLU A 265 -23.68 -13.31 0.87
N PHE A 266 -22.77 -14.28 0.79
CA PHE A 266 -21.34 -14.04 0.85
C PHE A 266 -20.88 -13.06 -0.22
N CYS A 267 -21.26 -13.25 -1.48
CA CYS A 267 -20.90 -12.36 -2.58
C CYS A 267 -21.38 -10.92 -2.32
N HIS A 268 -22.61 -10.73 -1.82
CA HIS A 268 -23.12 -9.42 -1.48
C HIS A 268 -22.36 -8.75 -0.33
N ARG A 269 -22.04 -9.52 0.74
CA ARG A 269 -21.21 -9.04 1.85
C ARG A 269 -19.80 -8.69 1.37
N PHE A 270 -19.22 -9.50 0.48
CA PHE A 270 -17.89 -9.28 -0.09
C PHE A 270 -17.83 -8.05 -0.98
N GLU A 271 -18.87 -7.80 -1.79
CA GLU A 271 -18.96 -6.60 -2.63
C GLU A 271 -18.91 -5.31 -1.81
N SER A 272 -19.48 -5.32 -0.60
CA SER A 272 -19.35 -4.20 0.34
C SER A 272 -17.92 -3.93 0.84
N LEU A 273 -16.96 -4.81 0.51
CA LEU A 273 -15.54 -4.67 0.82
C LEU A 273 -14.69 -4.31 -0.41
N SER A 274 -15.29 -4.03 -1.57
CA SER A 274 -14.55 -3.72 -2.81
C SER A 274 -13.58 -2.54 -2.69
N ASP A 275 -13.90 -1.59 -1.80
CA ASP A 275 -13.06 -0.41 -1.55
C ASP A 275 -11.80 -0.75 -0.73
N PHE A 276 -11.80 -1.90 -0.04
CA PHE A 276 -10.68 -2.37 0.78
C PHE A 276 -9.92 -3.53 0.14
N LEU A 277 -10.62 -4.42 -0.55
CA LEU A 277 -10.08 -5.64 -1.15
C LEU A 277 -10.05 -5.51 -2.67
N ILE A 278 -8.85 -5.32 -3.21
CA ILE A 278 -8.64 -5.20 -4.65
C ILE A 278 -8.35 -6.57 -5.24
N LYS A 279 -9.03 -6.87 -6.35
CA LYS A 279 -8.81 -8.09 -7.14
C LYS A 279 -7.51 -7.98 -7.93
N ARG A 280 -6.64 -8.96 -7.77
CA ARG A 280 -5.37 -9.13 -8.52
C ARG A 280 -5.61 -9.90 -9.82
N ILE A 281 -4.63 -9.87 -10.72
CA ILE A 281 -4.69 -10.52 -12.04
C ILE A 281 -4.81 -12.05 -11.94
N ASP A 282 -4.28 -12.64 -10.86
CA ASP A 282 -4.38 -14.06 -10.54
C ASP A 282 -5.71 -14.45 -9.87
N ASN A 283 -6.70 -13.54 -9.85
CA ASN A 283 -8.00 -13.68 -9.19
C ASN A 283 -7.94 -13.81 -7.65
N THR A 284 -6.81 -13.51 -7.03
CA THR A 284 -6.71 -13.36 -5.58
C THR A 284 -7.05 -11.95 -5.13
N TYR A 285 -7.34 -11.76 -3.85
CA TYR A 285 -7.68 -10.47 -3.26
C TYR A 285 -6.65 -10.04 -2.23
N MET A 286 -6.31 -8.76 -2.22
CA MET A 286 -5.40 -8.15 -1.25
C MET A 286 -5.98 -6.86 -0.69
N PHE A 287 -5.62 -6.54 0.55
CA PHE A 287 -5.90 -5.22 1.10
C PHE A 287 -5.13 -4.15 0.34
N PHE A 288 -5.81 -3.04 0.08
CA PHE A 288 -5.20 -1.83 -0.43
C PHE A 288 -5.38 -0.70 0.60
N HIS A 289 -4.31 0.08 0.79
CA HIS A 289 -4.26 1.20 1.72
C HIS A 289 -4.28 2.53 0.97
#